data_AF-A0A1H1GDR8-F1
#
_entry.id   AF-A0A1H1GDR8-F1
#
_cell.length_a   1.000
_cell.length_b   1.000
_cell.length_c   1.000
_cell.angle_alpha   90.00
_cell.angle_beta   90.00
_cell.angle_gamma   90.00
#
_symmetry.space_group_name_H-M   'P 1'
#
loop_
_entity.id
_entity.type
_entity.pdbx_description
1 polymer ?
#
loop_
_entity_poly.entity_id
_entity_poly.type
_entity_poly.pdbx_seq_one_letter_code
_entity_poly.pdbx_strand_id
1 'polypeptide(L)' 'MTATSSAVSATLVAFLFAIFVAHWAQNTRRNTLLWFLFGFVLPPVAGLVLLWKNSKQNRIPPRLEDPGRADLIATRKDVL' A
#
# COMPACT_ATOMS: atom_id res chain seq x y z
N MET A 1 -18.76 9.65 -0.51
CA MET A 1 -17.64 9.79 -1.45
C MET A 1 -16.62 10.77 -0.86
N THR A 2 -15.63 10.30 -0.10
CA THR A 2 -14.58 11.12 0.52
C THR A 2 -13.25 10.38 0.44
N ALA A 3 -12.79 10.10 -0.79
CA ALA A 3 -11.51 9.43 -1.04
C ALA A 3 -10.36 10.41 -1.35
N THR A 4 -10.59 11.72 -1.29
CA THR A 4 -9.62 12.73 -1.72
C THR A 4 -8.57 13.05 -0.66
N SER A 5 -8.91 13.02 0.63
CA SER A 5 -8.02 13.45 1.72
C SER A 5 -6.82 12.53 1.95
N SER A 6 -6.96 11.23 1.71
CA SER A 6 -5.86 10.25 1.84
C SER A 6 -4.89 10.31 0.65
N ALA A 7 -5.38 10.61 -0.55
CA ALA A 7 -4.54 10.78 -1.73
C ALA A 7 -3.70 12.07 -1.63
N VAL A 8 -4.29 13.17 -1.15
CA VAL A 8 -3.60 14.46 -0.99
C VAL A 8 -2.49 14.38 0.06
N SER A 9 -2.73 13.72 1.19
CA SER A 9 -1.69 13.58 2.22
C SER A 9 -0.56 12.67 1.75
N ALA A 10 -0.87 11.58 1.03
CA ALA A 10 0.15 10.68 0.49
C ALA A 10 1.06 11.35 -0.57
N THR A 11 0.47 12.15 -1.48
CA THR A 11 1.24 12.86 -2.50
C THR A 11 2.07 13.99 -1.90
N LEU A 12 1.57 14.69 -0.87
CA LEU A 12 2.33 15.70 -0.13
C LEU A 12 3.58 15.10 0.53
N VAL A 13 3.46 13.94 1.17
CA VAL A 13 4.60 13.26 1.82
C VAL A 13 5.65 12.84 0.79
N ALA A 14 5.23 12.26 -0.34
CA ALA A 14 6.14 11.88 -1.42
C ALA A 14 6.84 13.10 -2.02
N PHE A 15 6.12 14.22 -2.18
CA PHE A 15 6.67 15.47 -2.70
C PHE A 15 7.71 16.09 -1.76
N LEU A 16 7.42 16.19 -0.46
CA LEU A 16 8.36 16.69 0.55
C LEU A 16 9.62 15.83 0.63
N PHE A 17 9.48 14.50 0.52
CA PHE A 17 10.62 13.58 0.48
C PHE A 17 11.46 13.79 -0.79
N ALA A 18 10.83 13.96 -1.96
CA ALA A 18 11.55 14.26 -3.21
C ALA A 18 12.35 15.57 -3.13
N ILE A 19 11.80 16.62 -2.49
CA ILE A 19 12.51 17.88 -2.24
C ILE A 19 13.73 17.65 -1.34
N PHE A 20 13.58 16.89 -0.26
CA PHE A 20 14.69 16.57 0.64
C PHE A 20 15.83 15.85 -0.09
N VAL A 21 15.49 14.82 -0.89
CA VAL A 21 16.47 14.07 -1.68
C VAL A 21 17.15 14.96 -2.72
N ALA A 22 16.40 15.86 -3.36
CA ALA A 22 16.95 16.84 -4.30
C ALA A 22 17.93 17.81 -3.59
N HIS A 23 17.58 18.29 -2.40
CA HIS A 23 18.44 19.17 -1.61
C HIS A 23 19.74 18.47 -1.18
N TRP A 24 19.66 17.20 -0.76
CA TRP A 24 20.85 16.40 -0.48
C TRP A 24 21.74 16.23 -1.72
N ALA A 25 21.15 16.03 -2.90
CA ALA A 25 21.89 15.92 -4.15
C ALA A 25 22.59 17.24 -4.53
N GLN A 26 21.96 18.40 -4.25
CA GLN A 26 22.60 19.72 -4.40
C GLN A 26 23.85 19.82 -3.54
N ASN A 27 23.76 19.44 -2.26
CA ASN A 27 24.88 19.49 -1.31
C ASN A 27 26.03 18.56 -1.73
N THR A 28 25.73 17.50 -2.49
CA THR A 28 26.71 16.52 -2.98
C THR A 28 27.25 16.88 -4.38
N ARG A 29 26.91 18.04 -4.94
CA ARG A 29 27.24 18.46 -6.33
C ARG A 29 26.81 17.43 -7.39
N ARG A 30 25.68 16.75 -7.18
CA ARG A 30 25.09 15.78 -8.12
C ARG A 30 23.92 16.40 -8.86
N ASN A 31 23.43 15.74 -9.92
CA ASN A 31 22.28 16.20 -10.68
C ASN A 31 20.99 16.21 -9.83
N THR A 32 20.62 17.39 -9.34
CA THR A 32 19.45 17.64 -8.49
C THR A 32 18.14 17.12 -9.08
N LEU A 33 17.93 17.32 -10.38
CA LEU A 33 16.66 17.02 -11.05
C LEU A 33 16.46 15.52 -11.20
N LEU A 34 17.54 14.79 -11.48
CA LEU A 34 17.54 13.32 -11.52
C LEU A 34 17.22 12.74 -10.13
N TRP A 35 17.81 13.29 -9.07
CA TRP A 35 17.56 12.84 -7.71
C TRP A 35 16.18 13.22 -7.17
N PHE A 36 15.62 14.35 -7.61
CA PHE A 36 14.22 14.71 -7.34
C PHE A 36 13.25 13.66 -7.92
N LEU A 37 13.39 13.35 -9.20
CA LEU A 37 12.55 12.34 -9.87
C LEU A 37 12.72 10.97 -9.22
N PHE A 38 13.95 10.61 -8.83
CA PHE A 38 14.22 9.38 -8.12
C PHE A 38 13.48 9.30 -6.78
N GLY A 39 13.53 10.38 -5.98
CA GLY A 39 12.80 10.48 -4.71
C GLY A 39 11.28 10.43 -4.86
N PHE A 40 10.74 10.90 -5.99
CA PHE A 40 9.30 10.88 -6.26
C PHE A 40 8.78 9.51 -6.75
N VAL A 41 9.62 8.72 -7.43
CA VAL A 41 9.25 7.38 -7.96
C VAL A 41 9.38 6.27 -6.90
N LEU A 42 10.25 6.46 -5.90
CA LEU A 42 10.45 5.50 -4.80
C LEU A 42 9.16 5.14 -4.02
N PRO A 43 8.32 6.11 -3.58
CA PRO A 43 7.09 5.83 -2.84
C PRO A 43 6.08 4.93 -3.56
N PRO A 44 5.70 5.16 -4.85
CA PRO A 44 4.78 4.26 -5.53
C PRO A 44 5.37 2.86 -5.75
N VAL A 45 6.69 2.74 -5.99
CA VAL A 45 7.34 1.42 -6.09
C VAL A 45 7.28 0.68 -4.76
N ALA A 46 7.59 1.36 -3.64
CA ALA A 46 7.49 0.77 -2.31
C ALA A 46 6.06 0.32 -1.99
N GLY A 47 5.06 1.15 -2.34
CA GLY A 47 3.65 0.81 -2.22
C GLY A 47 3.25 -0.43 -3.02
N LEU A 48 3.74 -0.55 -4.26
CA LEU A 48 3.47 -1.71 -5.12
C LEU A 48 4.12 -2.99 -4.57
N VAL A 49 5.36 -2.90 -4.06
CA VAL A 49 6.05 -4.03 -3.42
C VAL A 49 5.33 -4.47 -2.15
N LEU A 50 4.88 -3.51 -1.33
CA LEU A 50 4.06 -3.78 -0.14
C LEU A 50 2.73 -4.46 -0.51
N LEU A 51 2.07 -3.99 -1.56
CA LEU A 51 0.83 -4.57 -2.07
C LEU A 51 1.05 -6.01 -2.56
N TRP A 52 2.13 -6.23 -3.32
CA TRP A 52 2.50 -7.57 -3.78
C TRP A 52 2.80 -8.52 -2.61
N LYS A 53 3.55 -8.05 -1.62
CA LYS A 53 3.86 -8.84 -0.43
C LYS A 53 2.60 -9.13 0.40
N ASN A 54 1.71 -8.15 0.55
CA ASN A 54 0.43 -8.30 1.22
C ASN A 54 -0.46 -9.32 0.50
N SER A 55 -0.52 -9.27 -0.85
CA SER A 55 -1.26 -10.24 -1.67
C SER A 55 -0.75 -11.68 -1.51
N LYS A 56 0.57 -11.85 -1.34
CA LYS A 56 1.16 -13.18 -1.09
C LYS A 56 0.88 -13.70 0.32
N GLN A 57 0.85 -12.82 1.32
CA GLN A 57 0.60 -13.16 2.72
C GLN A 57 -0.90 -13.42 2.99
N ASN A 58 -1.78 -12.64 2.37
CA ASN A 58 -3.23 -12.77 2.47
C ASN A 58 -3.81 -13.61 1.32
N ARG A 59 -3.08 -14.63 0.85
CA ARG A 59 -3.72 -15.67 0.04
C ARG A 59 -4.81 -16.29 0.90
N ILE A 60 -6.06 -15.98 0.55
CA ILE A 60 -7.25 -16.57 1.14
C ILE A 60 -7.04 -18.09 1.09
N PRO A 61 -6.95 -18.78 2.24
CA PRO A 61 -6.90 -20.23 2.21
C PRO A 61 -8.16 -20.74 1.49
N PRO A 62 -8.10 -21.76 0.62
CA PRO A 62 -9.25 -22.28 -0.15
C PRO A 62 -10.37 -22.93 0.70
N ARG A 63 -10.74 -22.37 1.86
CA ARG A 63 -11.53 -23.10 2.87
C ARG A 63 -12.63 -22.27 3.53
N LEU A 64 -13.36 -21.52 2.71
CA LEU A 64 -14.69 -21.01 3.08
C LEU A 64 -15.82 -21.59 2.22
N GLU A 65 -15.48 -22.41 1.22
CA GLU A 65 -16.46 -23.13 0.37
C GLU A 65 -16.75 -24.54 0.87
N ASP A 66 -16.26 -24.92 2.07
CA ASP A 66 -16.60 -26.21 2.69
C ASP A 66 -18.09 -26.18 3.05
N PRO A 67 -18.99 -26.90 2.32
CA PRO A 67 -20.44 -26.80 2.51
C PRO A 67 -20.87 -27.18 3.94
N GLY A 68 -20.05 -27.97 4.64
CA GLY A 68 -20.29 -28.37 6.02
C GLY A 68 -20.20 -27.25 7.06
N ARG A 69 -19.52 -26.12 6.80
CA ARG A 69 -19.46 -25.00 7.77
C ARG A 69 -20.74 -24.17 7.78
N ALA A 70 -21.40 -24.04 6.62
CA ALA A 70 -22.71 -23.39 6.53
C ALA A 70 -23.77 -24.19 7.31
N ASP A 71 -23.70 -25.52 7.23
CA ASP A 71 -24.60 -26.45 7.92
C ASP A 71 -24.46 -26.39 9.46
N LEU A 72 -23.21 -26.24 9.95
CA LEU A 72 -22.94 -26.04 11.38
C LEU A 72 -23.46 -24.69 11.91
N ILE A 73 -23.49 -23.65 11.08
CA ILE A 73 -24.05 -22.33 11.44
C ILE A 73 -25.58 -22.36 11.40
N ALA A 74 -26.18 -23.09 10.44
CA ALA A 74 -27.61 -23.31 10.38
C ALA A 74 -28.11 -24.09 11.61
N THR A 75 -27.47 -25.21 11.95
CA THR A 75 -27.78 -26.01 13.16
C THR A 75 -27.77 -25.17 14.43
N ARG A 76 -26.80 -24.26 14.60
CA ARG A 76 -26.73 -23.40 15.79
C ARG A 76 -27.89 -22.40 15.87
N LYS A 77 -28.41 -21.97 14.72
CA LYS A 77 -29.51 -21.00 14.63
C LYS A 77 -30.86 -21.65 14.94
N ASP A 78 -31.02 -22.92 14.64
CA ASP A 78 -32.27 -23.66 14.85
C ASP A 78 -32.46 -24.16 16.30
N VAL A 79 -31.40 -24.11 17.12
CA VAL A 79 -31.41 -24.55 18.53
C VAL A 79 -31.65 -23.40 19.53
N LEU A 80 -31.58 -22.13 19.09
CA LEU A 80 -31.85 -20.93 19.89
C LEU A 80 -33.19 -20.30 19.51
#